data_AF-A0A8T5UVP0-F1
#
_entry.id   AF-A0A8T5UVP0-F1
#
_cell.length_a   1.000
_cell.length_b   1.000
_cell.length_c   1.000
_cell.angle_alpha   90.00
_cell.angle_beta   90.00
_cell.angle_gamma   90.00
#
_symmetry.space_group_name_H-M   'P 1'
#
loop_
_entity.id
_entity.type
_entity.pdbx_description
1 polymer ?
#
loop_
_entity_poly.entity_id
_entity_poly.type
_entity_poly.pdbx_seq_one_letter_code
_entity_poly.pdbx_strand_id
1 'polypeptide(L)'
;MPDSNEDKLIVALVVCSRCGNAVMIKKGQNKTNDLVCDNCIRLEQRKKQLSDSIKESQKEIESSIHGYKNSLRVAKSQQIKQIYFDKIKKTSNALNKSVELIKKIQETKDEKYIEEYKKLFEKMKEEYEK
;
A
#
# COMPACT_ATOMS: atom_id res chain seq x y z
N MET A 1 -52.05 -23.59 -6.49
CA MET A 1 -50.77 -22.99 -6.91
C MET A 1 -50.67 -21.66 -6.18
N PRO A 2 -49.62 -21.37 -5.38
CA PRO A 2 -49.47 -20.04 -4.80
C PRO A 2 -48.72 -19.15 -5.79
N ASP A 3 -49.36 -18.05 -6.17
CA ASP A 3 -48.78 -16.94 -6.92
C ASP A 3 -47.60 -16.35 -6.14
N SER A 4 -46.39 -16.66 -6.58
CA SER A 4 -45.18 -16.02 -6.10
C SER A 4 -45.07 -14.68 -6.81
N ASN A 5 -45.68 -13.64 -6.24
CA ASN A 5 -45.50 -12.26 -6.67
C ASN A 5 -44.03 -11.90 -6.49
N GLU A 6 -43.30 -12.08 -7.59
CA GLU A 6 -42.10 -11.39 -8.04
C GLU A 6 -41.66 -10.26 -7.10
N ASP A 7 -40.67 -10.55 -6.25
CA ASP A 7 -39.76 -9.55 -5.67
C ASP A 7 -39.04 -8.83 -6.82
N LYS A 8 -39.76 -7.94 -7.52
CA LYS A 8 -39.18 -7.06 -8.52
C LYS A 8 -38.26 -6.12 -7.76
N LEU A 9 -36.97 -6.43 -7.79
CA LEU A 9 -35.89 -5.53 -7.38
C LEU A 9 -36.03 -4.24 -8.18
N ILE A 10 -36.77 -3.26 -7.63
CA ILE A 10 -36.89 -1.95 -8.25
C ILE A 10 -35.56 -1.24 -7.99
N VAL A 11 -34.73 -1.22 -9.01
CA VAL A 11 -33.40 -0.58 -9.01
C VAL A 11 -33.44 0.72 -9.82
N ALA A 12 -32.65 1.69 -9.40
CA ALA A 12 -32.43 2.95 -10.10
C ALA A 12 -30.95 3.03 -10.49
N LEU A 13 -30.69 3.42 -11.73
CA LEU A 13 -29.35 3.67 -12.22
C LEU A 13 -28.91 5.08 -11.78
N VAL A 14 -27.82 5.17 -11.02
CA VAL A 14 -27.25 6.43 -10.52
C VAL A 14 -25.77 6.46 -10.85
N VAL A 15 -25.23 7.65 -11.14
CA VAL A 15 -23.82 7.82 -11.50
C VAL A 15 -22.97 7.94 -10.24
N CYS A 16 -21.85 7.21 -10.20
CA CYS A 16 -20.85 7.33 -9.14
C CYS A 16 -20.18 8.70 -9.17
N SER A 17 -20.14 9.41 -8.05
CA SER A 17 -19.54 10.75 -7.93
C SER A 17 -18.03 10.79 -8.17
N ARG A 18 -17.34 9.65 -8.02
CA ARG A 18 -15.88 9.56 -8.17
C ARG A 18 -15.39 9.10 -9.53
N CYS A 19 -16.04 8.10 -10.13
CA CYS A 19 -15.59 7.51 -11.39
C CYS A 19 -16.55 7.73 -12.56
N GLY A 20 -17.73 8.32 -12.34
CA GLY A 20 -18.71 8.54 -13.40
C GLY A 20 -19.41 7.27 -13.89
N ASN A 21 -19.10 6.10 -13.31
CA ASN A 21 -19.76 4.85 -13.70
C ASN A 21 -21.18 4.78 -13.16
N ALA A 22 -22.09 4.31 -14.00
CA ALA A 22 -23.47 4.05 -13.62
C ALA A 22 -23.55 2.80 -12.73
N VAL A 23 -24.23 2.92 -11.59
CA VAL A 23 -24.44 1.86 -10.60
C VAL A 23 -25.92 1.72 -10.26
N MET A 24 -26.35 0.48 -10.01
CA MET A 24 -27.72 0.15 -9.65
C MET A 24 -27.89 0.26 -8.14
N ILE A 25 -28.78 1.14 -7.67
CA ILE A 25 -29.16 1.26 -6.27
C ILE A 25 -30.63 0.88 -6.07
N LYS A 26 -31.00 0.36 -4.89
CA LYS A 26 -32.41 0.05 -4.61
C LYS A 26 -33.24 1.33 -4.52
N LYS A 27 -34.44 1.35 -5.10
CA LYS A 27 -35.38 2.48 -4.97
C LYS A 27 -35.67 2.71 -3.48
N GLY A 28 -35.35 3.90 -2.96
CA GLY A 28 -35.53 4.27 -1.54
C GLY A 28 -34.24 4.36 -0.72
N GLN A 29 -33.09 3.91 -1.24
CA GLN A 29 -31.80 4.36 -0.70
C GLN A 29 -31.64 5.85 -0.98
N ASN A 30 -31.29 6.62 0.06
CA ASN A 30 -31.11 8.06 -0.04
C ASN A 30 -30.16 8.38 -1.20
N LYS A 31 -30.67 9.08 -2.22
CA LYS A 31 -29.89 9.68 -3.29
C LYS A 31 -29.09 10.84 -2.71
N THR A 32 -28.09 10.55 -1.89
CA THR A 32 -27.10 11.56 -1.54
C THR A 32 -26.27 11.84 -2.79
N ASN A 33 -25.98 13.12 -3.05
CA ASN A 33 -25.21 13.57 -4.22
C ASN A 33 -23.78 12.97 -4.26
N ASP A 34 -23.34 12.34 -3.17
CA ASP A 34 -22.04 11.70 -3.01
C ASP A 34 -22.10 10.16 -3.09
N LEU A 35 -22.91 9.59 -3.98
CA LEU A 35 -22.94 8.14 -4.16
C LEU A 35 -21.59 7.66 -4.72
N VAL A 36 -20.81 6.97 -3.89
CA VAL A 36 -19.55 6.32 -4.28
C VAL A 36 -19.81 4.83 -4.52
N CYS A 37 -19.40 4.30 -5.68
CA CYS A 37 -19.56 2.88 -5.97
C CYS A 37 -18.62 2.00 -5.14
N ASP A 38 -19.03 0.75 -4.93
CA ASP A 38 -18.24 -0.26 -4.19
C ASP A 38 -16.82 -0.41 -4.75
N ASN A 39 -16.63 -0.27 -6.06
CA ASN A 39 -15.31 -0.36 -6.67
C ASN A 39 -14.40 0.79 -6.19
N CYS A 40 -14.90 2.02 -6.17
CA CYS A 40 -14.16 3.17 -5.65
C CYS A 40 -13.86 3.03 -4.15
N ILE A 41 -14.79 2.48 -3.36
CA ILE A 41 -14.57 2.19 -1.93
C ILE A 41 -13.46 1.15 -1.75
N ARG A 42 -13.53 0.04 -2.50
CA ARG A 42 -12.51 -1.03 -2.47
C ARG A 42 -11.14 -0.51 -2.90
N LEU A 43 -11.07 0.35 -3.92
CA LEU A 43 -9.83 0.96 -4.38
C LEU A 43 -9.21 1.85 -3.29
N GLU A 44 -9.99 2.65 -2.58
CA GLU A 44 -9.47 3.44 -1.46
C GLU A 44 -9.00 2.58 -0.30
N GLN A 45 -9.76 1.54 0.06
CA GLN A 45 -9.36 0.60 1.11
C GLN A 45 -8.02 -0.07 0.76
N ARG A 46 -7.84 -0.52 -0.49
CA ARG A 46 -6.57 -1.09 -0.97
C ARG A 46 -5.43 -0.07 -0.91
N LYS A 47 -5.66 1.18 -1.31
CA LYS A 47 -4.66 2.26 -1.21
C LYS A 47 -4.26 2.53 0.24
N LYS A 48 -5.22 2.53 1.16
CA LYS A 48 -4.96 2.70 2.60
C LYS A 48 -4.13 1.54 3.16
N GLN A 49 -4.53 0.30 2.88
CA GLN A 49 -3.77 -0.90 3.28
C GLN A 49 -2.34 -0.88 2.74
N LEU A 50 -2.17 -0.49 1.47
CA LEU A 50 -0.85 -0.33 0.88
C LEU A 50 -0.03 0.72 1.64
N SER A 51 -0.62 1.89 1.91
CA SER A 51 0.04 2.96 2.65
C SER A 51 0.42 2.58 4.09
N ASP A 52 -0.42 1.81 4.77
CA ASP A 52 -0.14 1.38 6.14
C ASP A 52 0.99 0.32 6.16
N SER A 53 0.94 -0.64 5.23
CA SER A 53 2.02 -1.62 5.01
C SER A 53 3.34 -0.94 4.67
N ILE A 54 3.31 0.11 3.84
CA ILE A 54 4.46 0.95 3.51
C ILE A 54 5.08 1.57 4.77
N LYS A 55 4.26 2.15 5.65
CA LYS A 55 4.74 2.83 6.87
C LYS A 55 5.35 1.84 7.85
N GLU A 56 4.75 0.67 8.03
CA GLU A 56 5.27 -0.38 8.89
C GLU A 56 6.65 -0.85 8.41
N SER A 57 6.73 -1.14 7.11
CA SER A 57 7.96 -1.43 6.39
C SER A 57 9.07 -0.37 6.57
N GLN A 58 8.73 0.92 6.50
CA GLN A 58 9.70 2.00 6.75
C GLN A 58 10.22 1.98 8.19
N LYS A 59 9.34 1.74 9.18
CA LYS A 59 9.74 1.65 10.59
C LYS A 59 10.68 0.48 10.86
N GLU A 60 10.44 -0.67 10.22
CA GLU A 60 11.34 -1.83 10.31
C GLU A 60 12.73 -1.47 9.80
N ILE A 61 12.81 -0.85 8.62
CA ILE A 61 14.05 -0.42 7.99
C ILE A 61 14.81 0.59 8.86
N GLU A 62 14.12 1.57 9.43
CA GLU A 62 14.70 2.56 10.34
C GLU A 62 15.25 1.88 11.61
N SER A 63 14.51 0.92 12.16
CA SER A 63 14.93 0.13 13.31
C SER A 63 16.19 -0.69 13.02
N SER A 64 16.27 -1.31 11.84
CA SER A 64 17.46 -2.04 11.39
C SER A 64 18.68 -1.12 11.24
N ILE A 65 18.52 0.07 10.64
CA ILE A 65 19.60 1.07 10.54
C ILE A 65 20.07 1.47 11.94
N HIS A 66 19.15 1.69 12.87
CA HIS A 66 19.49 2.03 14.24
C HIS A 66 20.28 0.90 14.93
N GLY A 67 19.84 -0.35 14.76
CA GLY A 67 20.55 -1.54 15.24
C GLY A 67 21.98 -1.61 14.70
N TYR A 68 22.17 -1.45 13.39
CA TYR A 68 23.50 -1.47 12.77
C TYR A 68 24.39 -0.32 13.24
N LYS A 69 23.84 0.88 13.46
CA LYS A 69 24.59 2.01 14.05
C LYS A 69 25.08 1.69 15.45
N ASN A 70 24.25 1.05 16.27
CA ASN A 70 24.63 0.63 17.62
C ASN A 70 25.73 -0.43 17.58
N SER A 71 25.60 -1.46 16.73
CA SER A 71 26.63 -2.48 16.52
C SER A 71 27.94 -1.90 16.00
N LEU A 72 27.88 -0.92 15.08
CA LEU A 72 29.05 -0.20 14.56
C LEU A 72 29.81 0.53 15.66
N ARG A 73 29.08 1.17 16.60
CA ARG A 73 29.67 1.94 17.71
C ARG A 73 30.44 1.05 18.68
N VAL A 74 29.97 -0.17 18.93
CA VAL A 74 30.60 -1.12 19.87
C VAL A 74 31.64 -2.03 19.20
N ALA A 75 31.63 -2.13 17.86
CA ALA A 75 32.56 -2.97 17.11
C ALA A 75 34.02 -2.52 17.33
N LYS A 76 34.88 -3.47 17.71
CA LYS A 76 36.31 -3.22 17.95
C LYS A 76 37.19 -3.40 16.70
N SER A 77 36.81 -4.33 15.82
CA SER A 77 37.56 -4.62 14.59
C SER A 77 37.15 -3.71 13.43
N GLN A 78 38.14 -3.24 12.66
CA GLN A 78 37.92 -2.41 11.46
C GLN A 78 37.13 -3.16 10.37
N GLN A 79 37.37 -4.46 10.20
CA GLN A 79 36.63 -5.29 9.24
C GLN A 79 35.15 -5.41 9.63
N ILE A 80 34.87 -5.59 10.93
CA ILE A 80 33.50 -5.68 11.44
C ILE A 80 32.78 -4.34 11.28
N LYS A 81 33.47 -3.22 11.52
CA LYS A 81 32.93 -1.88 11.26
C LYS A 81 32.55 -1.69 9.78
N GLN A 82 33.41 -2.14 8.87
CA GLN A 82 33.12 -2.05 7.43
C GLN A 82 31.86 -2.83 7.04
N ILE A 83 31.67 -4.03 7.58
CA ILE A 83 30.45 -4.84 7.35
C ILE A 83 29.19 -4.08 7.79
N TYR A 84 29.19 -3.49 8.99
CA TYR A 84 28.03 -2.72 9.45
C TYR A 84 27.81 -1.44 8.64
N PHE A 85 28.88 -0.79 8.20
CA PHE A 85 28.78 0.38 7.33
C PHE A 85 28.13 0.03 5.97
N ASP A 86 28.54 -1.08 5.37
CA ASP A 86 27.97 -1.57 4.11
C ASP A 86 26.49 -1.97 4.28
N LYS A 87 26.13 -2.62 5.40
CA LYS A 87 24.73 -2.91 5.75
C LYS A 87 23.91 -1.63 5.88
N ILE A 88 24.39 -0.63 6.62
CA ILE A 88 23.72 0.68 6.74
C ILE A 88 23.51 1.32 5.37
N LYS A 89 24.54 1.33 4.51
CA LYS A 89 24.47 1.93 3.18
C LYS A 89 23.44 1.22 2.28
N LYS A 90 23.44 -0.12 2.27
CA LYS A 90 22.46 -0.91 1.52
C LYS A 90 21.04 -0.64 2.00
N THR A 91 20.80 -0.73 3.31
CA THR A 91 19.48 -0.49 3.90
C THR A 91 18.99 0.94 3.66
N SER A 92 19.87 1.94 3.77
CA SER A 92 19.53 3.33 3.48
C SER A 92 19.18 3.56 2.00
N ASN A 93 19.88 2.91 1.08
CA ASN A 93 19.55 3.00 -0.35
C ASN A 93 18.18 2.38 -0.66
N ALA A 94 17.83 1.29 0.01
CA ALA A 94 16.53 0.66 -0.14
C ALA A 94 15.41 1.56 0.42
N LEU A 95 15.65 2.25 1.54
CA LEU A 95 14.73 3.26 2.08
C LEU A 95 14.51 4.42 1.09
N ASN A 96 15.58 4.94 0.49
CA ASN A 96 15.46 6.03 -0.47
C ASN A 96 14.64 5.60 -1.70
N LYS A 97 14.90 4.40 -2.23
CA LYS A 97 14.12 3.84 -3.35
C LYS A 97 12.65 3.63 -2.98
N SER A 98 12.36 3.19 -1.74
CA SER A 98 10.98 3.01 -1.29
C SER A 98 10.22 4.35 -1.27
N VAL A 99 10.86 5.42 -0.78
CA VAL A 99 10.31 6.79 -0.79
C VAL A 99 10.08 7.29 -2.21
N GLU A 100 11.01 7.08 -3.13
CA GLU A 100 10.84 7.46 -4.54
C GLU A 100 9.68 6.73 -5.22
N LEU A 101 9.56 5.42 -5.02
CA LEU A 101 8.48 4.62 -5.58
C LEU A 101 7.11 5.08 -5.06
N ILE A 102 7.00 5.45 -3.78
CA ILE A 102 5.77 6.00 -3.21
C ILE A 102 5.39 7.31 -3.88
N LYS A 103 6.34 8.23 -4.08
CA LYS A 103 6.09 9.48 -4.80
C LYS A 103 5.57 9.21 -6.21
N LYS A 104 6.21 8.29 -6.94
CA LYS A 104 5.77 7.89 -8.29
C LYS A 104 4.37 7.26 -8.30
N ILE A 105 4.03 6.42 -7.32
CA ILE A 105 2.69 5.84 -7.18
C ILE A 105 1.64 6.95 -6.98
N GLN A 106 1.95 7.96 -6.16
CA GLN A 106 1.06 9.09 -5.91
C GLN A 106 0.88 9.98 -7.15
N GLU A 107 1.95 10.23 -7.90
CA GLU A 107 1.97 11.08 -9.08
C GLU A 107 1.31 10.41 -10.30
N THR A 108 1.64 9.15 -10.56
CA THR A 108 1.27 8.46 -11.81
C THR A 108 0.04 7.57 -11.69
N LYS A 109 -0.32 7.14 -10.46
CA LYS A 109 -1.34 6.11 -10.19
C LYS A 109 -1.12 4.80 -10.96
N ASP A 110 0.10 4.53 -11.42
CA ASP A 110 0.45 3.35 -12.19
C ASP A 110 0.72 2.16 -11.25
N GLU A 111 0.06 1.03 -11.51
CA GLU A 111 0.21 -0.21 -10.76
C GLU A 111 1.62 -0.81 -10.88
N LYS A 112 2.37 -0.49 -11.94
CA LYS A 112 3.75 -0.95 -12.12
C LYS A 112 4.65 -0.55 -10.94
N TYR A 113 4.52 0.68 -10.45
CA TYR A 113 5.35 1.14 -9.32
C TYR A 113 4.94 0.48 -8.00
N ILE A 114 3.68 0.04 -7.87
CA ILE A 114 3.21 -0.75 -6.73
C ILE A 114 3.89 -2.13 -6.73
N GLU A 115 4.03 -2.77 -7.89
CA GLU A 115 4.77 -4.03 -8.01
C GLU A 115 6.26 -3.88 -7.76
N GLU A 116 6.88 -2.82 -8.30
CA GLU A 116 8.30 -2.52 -8.02
C GLU A 116 8.55 -2.29 -6.52
N TYR A 117 7.61 -1.64 -5.83
CA TYR A 117 7.67 -1.48 -4.39
C TYR A 117 7.60 -2.83 -3.67
N LYS A 118 6.67 -3.71 -4.03
CA LYS A 118 6.56 -5.05 -3.43
C LYS A 118 7.83 -5.87 -3.60
N LYS A 119 8.39 -5.89 -4.82
CA LYS A 119 9.63 -6.63 -5.13
C LYS A 119 10.82 -6.09 -4.34
N LEU A 120 10.89 -4.77 -4.10
CA LEU A 120 11.92 -4.17 -3.26
C LEU A 120 11.83 -4.72 -1.83
N PHE A 121 10.62 -4.83 -1.29
CA PHE A 121 10.39 -5.32 0.08
C PHE A 121 10.66 -6.81 0.24
N GLU A 122 10.26 -7.64 -0.72
CA GLU A 122 10.56 -9.07 -0.70
C GLU A 122 12.07 -9.31 -0.69
N LYS A 123 12.82 -8.62 -1.55
CA LYS A 123 14.29 -8.71 -1.56
C LYS A 123 14.92 -8.29 -0.24
N MET A 124 14.38 -7.25 0.40
CA MET A 124 14.86 -6.84 1.71
C MET A 124 14.62 -7.92 2.76
N LYS A 125 13.43 -8.53 2.80
CA LYS A 125 13.12 -9.63 3.74
C LYS A 125 14.05 -10.83 3.55
N GLU A 126 14.27 -11.27 2.31
CA GLU A 126 15.19 -12.36 1.99
C GLU A 126 16.64 -12.06 2.42
N GLU A 127 17.07 -10.80 2.35
CA GLU A 127 18.39 -10.36 2.80
C GLU A 127 18.50 -10.20 4.33
N TYR A 128 17.39 -10.01 5.04
CA TYR A 128 17.35 -9.94 6.51
C TYR A 128 17.25 -11.30 7.20
N GLU A 129 16.66 -12.30 6.53
CA GLU A 129 16.54 -13.67 7.05
C GLU A 129 17.82 -14.52 6.86
N LYS A 130 18.81 -14.00 6.12
CA LYS A 130 20.15 -14.62 5.93
C LYS A 130 21.22 -13.97 6.80
#